data_AF-A0A945A5Q6-F1
#
_entry.id   AF-A0A945A5Q6-F1
#
_cell.length_a   1.000
_cell.length_b   1.000
_cell.length_c   1.000
_cell.angle_alpha   90.00
_cell.angle_beta   90.00
_cell.angle_gamma   90.00
#
_symmetry.space_group_name_H-M   'P 1'
#
loop_
_entity.id
_entity.type
_entity.pdbx_description
1 polymer ?
#
loop_
_entity_poly.entity_id
_entity_poly.type
_entity_poly.pdbx_seq_one_letter_code
_entity_poly.pdbx_strand_id
1 'polypeptide(L)'
;GMLNEAILLQRVIPKGAKVIILDERGDVISSPNFATKISSYANNSTSDLAILVGGADGIDPKLREQADYKISFGKMVWPHALVRVMISEQLYRAASILAGSPYHRS
;
A
#
# COMPACT_ATOMS: atom_id res chain seq x y z
N GLY A 1 6.60 8.65 18.33
CA GLY A 1 6.89 9.90 17.63
C GLY A 1 7.29 9.57 16.21
N MET A 2 6.70 10.26 15.25
CA MET A 2 6.76 10.00 13.80
C MET A 2 8.16 9.67 13.24
N LEU A 3 9.21 10.40 13.65
CA LEU A 3 10.58 10.16 13.19
C LEU A 3 11.13 8.79 13.62
N ASN A 4 10.89 8.38 14.87
CA ASN A 4 11.36 7.09 15.37
C ASN A 4 10.64 5.93 14.66
N GLU A 5 9.34 6.09 14.39
CA GLU A 5 8.57 5.11 13.63
C GLU A 5 9.07 4.99 12.19
N ALA A 6 9.38 6.10 11.54
CA ALA A 6 9.95 6.10 10.19
C ALA A 6 11.31 5.39 10.12
N ILE A 7 12.18 5.58 11.13
CA ILE A 7 13.47 4.87 11.20
C ILE A 7 13.24 3.36 11.32
N LEU A 8 12.27 2.93 12.13
CA LEU A 8 11.94 1.51 12.28
C LEU A 8 11.36 0.92 10.99
N LEU A 9 10.46 1.64 10.31
CA LEU A 9 9.90 1.24 9.02
C LEU A 9 10.99 1.13 7.94
N GLN A 10 11.87 2.12 7.83
CA GLN A 10 12.96 2.09 6.85
C GLN A 10 13.90 0.89 7.04
N ARG A 11 14.11 0.45 8.28
CA ARG A 11 14.97 -0.71 8.58
C ARG A 11 14.38 -2.04 8.11
N VAL A 12 13.05 -2.15 8.01
CA VAL A 12 12.37 -3.40 7.62
C VAL A 12 11.99 -3.45 6.15
N ILE A 13 12.13 -2.34 5.41
CA ILE A 13 11.89 -2.31 3.97
C ILE A 13 13.04 -3.07 3.27
N PRO A 14 12.75 -4.13 2.50
CA PRO A 14 13.78 -4.84 1.75
C PRO A 14 14.46 -3.93 0.74
N LYS A 15 15.77 -4.13 0.52
CA LYS A 15 16.53 -3.34 -0.45
C LYS A 15 15.98 -3.59 -1.86
N GLY A 16 15.62 -2.51 -2.56
CA GLY A 16 15.06 -2.58 -3.91
C GLY A 16 13.56 -2.85 -3.96
N ALA A 17 12.89 -2.98 -2.81
CA ALA A 17 11.45 -3.08 -2.74
C ALA A 17 10.79 -1.81 -3.30
N LYS A 18 9.63 -1.99 -3.95
CA LYS A 18 8.73 -0.88 -4.24
C LYS A 18 7.95 -0.51 -2.99
N VAL A 19 7.86 0.78 -2.70
CA VAL A 19 7.21 1.29 -1.49
C VAL A 19 5.87 1.92 -1.85
N ILE A 20 4.78 1.31 -1.39
CA ILE A 20 3.44 1.91 -1.41
C ILE A 20 3.13 2.39 0.00
N ILE A 21 2.53 3.57 0.12
CA ILE A 21 1.99 4.05 1.39
C ILE A 21 0.48 4.21 1.32
N LEU A 22 -0.19 3.99 2.46
CA LEU A 22 -1.60 4.34 2.64
C LEU A 22 -1.69 5.74 3.24
N ASP A 23 -2.27 6.66 2.48
CA ASP A 23 -2.34 8.09 2.80
C ASP A 23 -3.65 8.67 2.25
N GLU A 24 -4.39 9.40 3.07
CA GLU A 24 -5.64 10.08 2.70
C GLU A 24 -5.50 11.06 1.51
N ARG A 25 -4.27 11.55 1.27
CA ARG A 25 -3.87 12.44 0.18
C ARG A 25 -3.42 11.68 -1.07
N GLY A 26 -3.34 10.36 -1.02
CA GLY A 26 -2.99 9.51 -2.14
C GLY A 26 -4.11 9.40 -3.19
N ASP A 27 -3.83 8.63 -4.24
CA ASP A 27 -4.79 8.37 -5.30
C ASP A 27 -5.89 7.41 -4.81
N VAL A 28 -7.14 7.73 -5.14
CA VAL A 28 -8.24 6.80 -4.97
C VAL A 28 -8.35 5.96 -6.25
N ILE A 29 -8.08 4.67 -6.15
CA ILE A 29 -8.07 3.76 -7.30
C ILE A 29 -9.05 2.59 -7.10
N SER A 30 -9.52 2.02 -8.21
CA SER A 30 -10.37 0.83 -8.20
C SER A 30 -9.56 -0.44 -7.91
N SER A 31 -10.22 -1.51 -7.45
CA SER A 31 -9.58 -2.81 -7.21
C SER A 31 -8.89 -3.40 -8.46
N PRO A 32 -9.47 -3.34 -9.68
CA PRO A 32 -8.77 -3.78 -10.89
C PRO A 32 -7.50 -2.95 -11.17
N ASN A 33 -7.54 -1.63 -10.99
CA ASN A 33 -6.36 -0.79 -11.16
C ASN A 33 -5.29 -1.10 -10.11
N PHE A 34 -5.68 -1.42 -8.88
CA PHE A 34 -4.76 -1.87 -7.84
C PHE A 34 -4.10 -3.22 -8.19
N ALA A 35 -4.87 -4.19 -8.71
CA ALA A 35 -4.33 -5.46 -9.21
C ALA A 35 -3.32 -5.25 -10.34
N THR A 36 -3.67 -4.42 -11.33
CA THR A 36 -2.76 -4.08 -12.44
C THR A 36 -1.48 -3.40 -11.94
N LYS A 37 -1.59 -2.49 -10.96
CA LYS A 37 -0.45 -1.82 -10.35
C LYS A 37 0.51 -2.82 -9.70
N ILE A 38 0.00 -3.72 -8.86
CA ILE A 38 0.81 -4.76 -8.20
C ILE A 38 1.49 -5.66 -9.25
N SER A 39 0.74 -6.12 -10.25
CA SER A 39 1.28 -6.95 -11.34
C SER A 39 2.36 -6.22 -12.15
N SER A 40 2.22 -4.91 -12.37
CA SER A 40 3.23 -4.12 -13.06
C SER A 40 4.59 -4.09 -12.34
N TYR A 41 4.62 -4.13 -11.00
CA TYR A 41 5.87 -4.19 -10.25
C TYR A 41 6.55 -5.54 -10.40
N ALA A 42 5.78 -6.63 -10.34
CA ALA A 42 6.29 -7.99 -10.58
C ALA A 42 6.87 -8.12 -12.00
N ASN A 43 6.17 -7.61 -13.02
CA ASN A 43 6.63 -7.65 -14.42
C ASN A 43 7.92 -6.83 -14.65
N ASN A 44 8.16 -5.81 -13.84
CA ASN A 44 9.40 -5.03 -13.86
C ASN A 44 10.52 -5.67 -13.00
N SER A 45 10.45 -6.97 -12.75
CA SER A 45 11.45 -7.74 -11.97
C SER A 45 11.67 -7.21 -10.55
N THR A 46 10.67 -6.54 -9.95
CA THR A 46 10.72 -6.18 -8.53
C THR A 46 10.32 -7.40 -7.70
N SER A 47 11.21 -7.87 -6.82
CA SER A 47 10.97 -9.03 -5.95
C SER A 47 10.04 -8.72 -4.79
N ASP A 48 10.11 -7.50 -4.26
CA ASP A 48 9.48 -7.13 -3.00
C ASP A 48 8.59 -5.88 -3.13
N LEU A 49 7.42 -5.95 -2.52
CA LEU A 49 6.50 -4.83 -2.36
C LEU A 49 6.31 -4.54 -0.88
N ALA A 50 6.75 -3.37 -0.43
CA ALA A 50 6.54 -2.89 0.93
C ALA A 50 5.33 -1.96 0.96
N ILE A 51 4.29 -2.34 1.71
CA ILE A 51 3.09 -1.52 1.89
C ILE A 51 3.07 -0.98 3.32
N LEU A 52 3.21 0.34 3.46
CA LEU A 52 3.33 1.01 4.76
C LEU A 52 2.00 1.60 5.18
N VAL A 53 1.61 1.32 6.42
CA VAL A 53 0.48 1.93 7.12
C VAL A 53 1.04 2.73 8.28
N GLY A 54 0.81 4.04 8.30
CA GLY A 54 1.27 4.92 9.39
C GLY A 54 0.58 4.63 10.72
N GLY A 55 1.22 5.04 11.81
CA GLY A 55 0.66 5.05 13.15
C GLY A 55 -0.37 6.17 13.36
N ALA A 56 -0.68 6.48 14.62
CA ALA A 56 -1.65 7.52 14.98
C ALA A 56 -1.28 8.92 14.45
N ASP A 57 0.02 9.21 14.34
CA ASP A 57 0.53 10.49 13.84
C ASP A 57 0.65 10.52 12.30
N GLY A 58 0.42 9.38 11.63
CA GLY A 58 0.65 9.22 10.19
C GLY A 58 2.08 8.78 9.84
N ILE A 59 2.52 9.05 8.62
CA ILE A 59 3.85 8.70 8.10
C ILE A 59 4.73 9.95 8.04
N ASP A 60 6.00 9.81 8.44
CA ASP A 60 6.99 10.88 8.34
C ASP A 60 7.02 11.51 6.93
N PRO A 61 6.99 12.85 6.81
CA PRO A 61 6.94 13.53 5.52
C PRO A 61 8.07 13.13 4.56
N LYS A 62 9.28 12.87 5.05
CA LYS A 62 10.42 12.46 4.20
C LYS A 62 10.22 11.05 3.69
N LEU A 63 9.77 10.12 4.53
CA LEU A 63 9.44 8.75 4.11
C LEU A 63 8.26 8.75 3.12
N ARG A 64 7.25 9.60 3.35
CA ARG A 64 6.12 9.80 2.45
C ARG A 64 6.54 10.30 1.07
N GLU A 65 7.55 11.17 0.98
CA GLU A 65 8.09 11.66 -0.28
C GLU A 65 8.88 10.61 -1.07
N GLN A 66 9.49 9.66 -0.36
CA GLN A 66 10.26 8.56 -0.95
C GLN A 66 9.39 7.41 -1.47
N ALA A 67 8.09 7.39 -1.16
CA ALA A 67 7.18 6.35 -1.62
C ALA A 67 7.03 6.35 -3.15
N ASP A 68 7.14 5.18 -3.77
CA ASP A 68 6.89 4.99 -5.20
C ASP A 68 5.41 5.23 -5.57
N TYR A 69 4.50 4.98 -4.62
CA TYR A 69 3.08 5.22 -4.84
C TYR A 69 2.31 5.48 -3.53
N LYS A 70 1.22 6.24 -3.64
CA LYS A 70 0.39 6.67 -2.50
C LYS A 70 -1.05 6.32 -2.81
N ILE A 71 -1.66 5.46 -2.00
CA ILE A 71 -3.05 5.02 -2.18
C ILE A 71 -3.90 5.58 -1.05
N SER A 72 -5.09 6.05 -1.41
CA SER A 72 -6.10 6.52 -0.47
C SER A 72 -7.32 5.59 -0.49
N PHE A 73 -7.81 5.23 0.69
CA PHE A 73 -9.13 4.59 0.86
C PHE A 73 -10.27 5.61 0.93
N GLY A 74 -10.00 6.88 0.61
CA GLY A 74 -10.97 7.97 0.63
C GLY A 74 -10.49 9.17 1.44
N LYS A 75 -11.30 10.22 1.44
CA LYS A 75 -10.97 11.48 2.16
C LYS A 75 -11.15 11.41 3.66
N MET A 76 -11.86 10.39 4.16
CA MET A 76 -12.09 10.21 5.60
C MET A 76 -10.85 9.60 6.26
N VAL A 77 -10.63 10.01 7.50
CA VAL A 77 -9.57 9.44 8.34
C VAL A 77 -10.06 8.11 8.90
N TRP A 78 -9.33 7.04 8.59
CA TRP A 78 -9.60 5.70 9.08
C TRP A 78 -8.63 5.33 10.21
N PRO A 79 -9.08 4.64 11.27
CA PRO A 79 -8.16 4.08 12.27
C PRO A 79 -7.13 3.16 11.60
N HIS A 80 -5.85 3.33 11.91
CA HIS A 80 -4.77 2.56 11.27
C HIS A 80 -4.96 1.03 11.41
N ALA A 81 -5.57 0.56 12.49
CA ALA A 81 -5.89 -0.85 12.67
C ALA A 81 -6.89 -1.36 11.61
N LEU A 82 -7.91 -0.56 11.29
CA LEU A 82 -8.87 -0.88 10.22
C LEU A 82 -8.20 -0.82 8.84
N VAL A 83 -7.34 0.18 8.60
CA VAL A 83 -6.58 0.29 7.34
C VAL A 83 -5.76 -0.97 7.06
N ARG A 84 -5.15 -1.59 8.08
CA ARG A 84 -4.43 -2.87 7.93
C ARG A 84 -5.34 -4.01 7.47
N VAL A 85 -6.57 -4.08 7.97
CA VAL A 85 -7.56 -5.08 7.54
C VAL A 85 -8.00 -4.81 6.10
N MET A 86 -8.30 -3.56 5.78
CA MET A 86 -8.75 -3.15 4.44
C MET A 86 -7.70 -3.44 3.37
N ILE A 87 -6.42 -3.11 3.62
CA ILE A 87 -5.36 -3.39 2.65
C ILE A 87 -5.10 -4.90 2.51
N SER A 88 -5.22 -5.67 3.60
CA SER A 88 -5.11 -7.14 3.53
C SER A 88 -6.20 -7.75 2.66
N GLU A 89 -7.44 -7.27 2.79
CA GLU A 89 -8.55 -7.69 1.93
C GLU A 89 -8.31 -7.29 0.47
N GLN A 90 -7.85 -6.05 0.21
CA GLN A 90 -7.58 -5.61 -1.16
C GLN A 90 -6.41 -6.37 -1.81
N LEU A 91 -5.42 -6.82 -1.04
CA LEU A 91 -4.37 -7.71 -1.53
C LEU A 91 -4.93 -9.08 -1.94
N TYR A 92 -5.78 -9.67 -1.10
CA TYR A 92 -6.48 -10.90 -1.43
C TYR A 92 -7.35 -10.73 -2.70
N ARG A 93 -8.07 -9.62 -2.80
CA ARG A 93 -8.89 -9.29 -3.97
C ARG A 93 -8.05 -9.10 -5.22
N ALA A 94 -6.93 -8.38 -5.13
CA ALA A 94 -6.00 -8.20 -6.23
C ALA A 94 -5.43 -9.53 -6.71
N ALA A 95 -4.96 -10.38 -5.80
CA ALA A 95 -4.50 -11.73 -6.13
C ALA A 95 -5.60 -12.57 -6.81
N SER A 96 -6.84 -12.49 -6.30
CA SER A 96 -8.00 -13.19 -6.88
C SER A 96 -8.31 -12.72 -8.31
N ILE A 97 -8.24 -11.41 -8.56
CA ILE A 97 -8.41 -10.82 -9.89
C ILE A 97 -7.31 -11.31 -10.83
N LEU A 98 -6.05 -11.27 -10.39
CA LEU A 98 -4.90 -11.67 -11.19
C LEU A 98 -4.89 -13.18 -11.51
N ALA A 99 -5.45 -14.01 -10.62
CA ALA A 99 -5.63 -15.43 -10.84
C ALA A 99 -6.80 -15.77 -11.79
N GLY A 100 -7.57 -14.78 -12.26
CA GLY A 100 -8.77 -15.01 -13.07
C GLY A 100 -9.93 -15.65 -12.30
N SER A 101 -9.92 -15.57 -10.96
CA SER A 101 -10.96 -16.18 -10.13
C SER A 101 -12.30 -15.41 -10.24
N PRO A 102 -13.45 -16.10 -10.28
CA PRO A 102 -14.78 -15.49 -10.38
C PRO A 102 -15.22 -14.67 -9.14
N TYR A 103 -14.32 -14.42 -8.18
CA TYR A 103 -14.58 -13.56 -7.02
C TYR A 103 -14.84 -12.09 -7.42
N HIS A 104 -14.45 -11.69 -8.65
CA HIS A 104 -14.89 -10.43 -9.24
C HIS A 104 -16.31 -10.57 -9.81
N ARG A 105 -17.31 -10.60 -8.91
CA ARG A 105 -18.68 -10.27 -9.31
C ARG A 105 -18.77 -8.75 -9.35
N SER A 106 -18.80 -8.24 -10.58
CA SER A 106 -19.10 -6.85 -10.97
C SER A 106 -20.27 -6.26 -10.21
#